data_AF-A0A2V8ZZL6-F1
#
_entry.id   AF-A0A2V8ZZL6-F1
#
_cell.length_a   1.000
_cell.length_b   1.000
_cell.length_c   1.000
_cell.angle_alpha   90.00
_cell.angle_beta   90.00
_cell.angle_gamma   90.00
#
_symmetry.space_group_name_H-M   'P 1'
#
loop_
_entity.id
_entity.type
_entity.pdbx_description
1 polymer ?
#
loop_
_entity_poly.entity_id
_entity_poly.type
_entity_poly.pdbx_seq_one_letter_code
_entity_poly.pdbx_strand_id
1 'polypeptide(L)'
;MQDLPEKPGINFPNLPPVRDRDDVERLIRLMNDAGIAVYTVDSRGLETVDLGFRNTGGIGIPVDSGPVTGLINRTPEPNETLLELASRTGGRAFYNRNDLETGIRRAEDDARFTYNLAYAPDHNRWKGEWRKIQVNVNRPKVTVLARGGYFALPDPRPVPPKNRFEFLSQIAASPIESSQLPLTVHIATTSGAKGSRIDAKVHLNPQSMLTDVDNGHRKGSFEVMFMQIGEKNKLLDATQKDVEADLDPKEYAAVSQRGWELTAQLDFKSGATLLCVILHDKSSDAVGSVRIPLARYSAAATMH
;
A
#
# COMPACT_ATOMS: atom_id res chain seq x y z
N MET A 1 42.34 -23.02 11.85
CA MET A 1 41.38 -21.97 11.47
C MET A 1 40.20 -22.18 12.40
N GLN A 2 40.12 -21.40 13.48
CA GLN A 2 39.15 -21.61 14.56
C GLN A 2 37.79 -21.06 14.15
N ASP A 3 36.77 -21.91 14.20
CA ASP A 3 35.36 -21.55 13.99
C ASP A 3 34.92 -20.50 15.01
N LEU A 4 34.50 -19.34 14.51
CA LEU A 4 33.85 -18.30 15.28
C LEU A 4 32.39 -18.73 15.54
N PRO A 5 31.88 -18.64 16.78
CA PRO A 5 30.51 -18.99 17.07
C PRO A 5 29.53 -18.05 16.35
N GLU A 6 28.58 -18.63 15.61
CA GLU A 6 27.42 -17.91 15.07
C GLU A 6 26.75 -17.11 16.20
N LYS A 7 26.73 -15.78 16.06
CA LYS A 7 25.97 -14.92 16.97
C LYS A 7 24.55 -14.79 16.41
N PRO A 8 23.51 -14.87 17.27
CA PRO A 8 22.14 -14.89 16.80
C PRO A 8 21.78 -13.53 16.19
N GLY A 9 21.60 -13.49 14.87
CA GLY A 9 20.66 -12.54 14.28
C GLY A 9 19.29 -12.78 14.91
N ILE A 10 18.41 -11.76 14.90
CA ILE A 10 17.05 -11.94 15.44
C ILE A 10 16.39 -13.09 14.70
N ASN A 11 16.21 -14.22 15.41
CA ASN A 11 15.51 -15.38 14.90
C ASN A 11 14.03 -15.10 15.09
N PHE A 12 13.35 -14.70 14.02
CA PHE A 12 11.90 -14.60 14.04
C PHE A 12 11.35 -16.03 14.15
N PRO A 13 10.60 -16.37 15.21
CA PRO A 13 10.01 -17.69 15.35
C PRO A 13 9.13 -17.99 14.13
N ASN A 14 8.94 -19.27 13.82
CA ASN A 14 7.90 -19.71 12.88
C ASN A 14 6.54 -19.26 13.45
N LEU A 15 6.08 -18.09 13.02
CA LEU A 15 4.83 -17.50 13.44
C LEU A 15 3.67 -18.35 12.88
N PRO A 16 2.66 -18.70 13.68
CA PRO A 16 1.48 -19.40 13.21
C PRO A 16 0.68 -18.53 12.22
N PRO A 17 -0.10 -19.15 11.31
CA PRO A 17 -0.81 -18.41 10.28
C PRO A 17 -1.94 -17.53 10.87
N VAL A 18 -1.89 -16.24 10.56
CA VAL A 18 -2.94 -15.25 10.85
C VAL A 18 -4.16 -15.52 9.96
N ARG A 19 -5.36 -15.29 10.52
CA ARG A 19 -6.67 -15.63 9.93
C ARG A 19 -7.07 -14.80 8.69
N ASP A 20 -6.32 -13.74 8.36
CA ASP A 20 -6.50 -12.81 7.21
C ASP A 20 -5.15 -12.51 6.50
N ARG A 21 -4.44 -13.57 6.11
CA ARG A 21 -3.06 -13.50 5.59
C ARG A 21 -2.92 -12.61 4.36
N ASP A 22 -3.90 -12.62 3.47
CA ASP A 22 -3.80 -11.98 2.15
C ASP A 22 -3.73 -10.44 2.25
N ASP A 23 -4.51 -9.83 3.14
CA ASP A 23 -4.56 -8.37 3.28
C ASP A 23 -3.33 -7.82 4.03
N VAL A 24 -2.85 -8.54 5.05
CA VAL A 24 -1.61 -8.18 5.77
C VAL A 24 -0.40 -8.33 4.86
N GLU A 25 -0.33 -9.43 4.10
CA GLU A 25 0.72 -9.66 3.12
C GLU A 25 0.76 -8.58 2.05
N ARG A 26 -0.42 -8.22 1.51
CA ARG A 26 -0.58 -7.13 0.56
C ARG A 26 -0.12 -5.79 1.13
N LEU A 27 -0.51 -5.46 2.37
CA LEU A 27 -0.09 -4.23 3.03
C LEU A 27 1.43 -4.16 3.18
N ILE A 28 2.06 -5.27 3.56
CA ILE A 28 3.53 -5.37 3.70
C ILE A 28 4.22 -5.18 2.35
N ARG A 29 3.67 -5.73 1.26
CA ARG A 29 4.18 -5.51 -0.10
C ARG A 29 4.14 -4.03 -0.47
N LEU A 30 2.98 -3.38 -0.27
CA LEU A 30 2.80 -1.95 -0.53
C LEU A 30 3.79 -1.07 0.23
N MET A 31 3.98 -1.34 1.53
CA MET A 31 4.90 -0.59 2.37
C MET A 31 6.36 -0.77 1.92
N ASN A 32 6.75 -2.00 1.58
CA ASN A 32 8.09 -2.29 1.09
C ASN A 32 8.38 -1.65 -0.28
N ASP A 33 7.41 -1.64 -1.18
CA ASP A 33 7.53 -0.98 -2.48
C ASP A 33 7.71 0.54 -2.31
N ALA A 34 6.93 1.14 -1.40
CA ALA A 34 7.00 2.57 -1.09
C ALA A 34 8.22 2.98 -0.23
N GLY A 35 9.10 2.05 0.18
CA GLY A 35 10.25 2.40 1.01
C GLY A 35 9.94 2.61 2.50
N ILE A 36 8.76 2.21 2.98
CA ILE A 36 8.25 2.51 4.32
C ILE A 36 8.63 1.41 5.31
N ALA A 37 9.29 1.79 6.41
CA ALA A 37 9.48 0.94 7.58
C ALA A 37 8.43 1.27 8.66
N VAL A 38 7.79 0.24 9.22
CA VAL A 38 6.71 0.41 10.19
C VAL A 38 7.20 0.17 11.61
N TYR A 39 6.94 1.13 12.48
CA TYR A 39 7.17 1.01 13.92
C TYR A 39 5.82 0.86 14.62
N THR A 40 5.52 -0.36 15.06
CA THR A 40 4.23 -0.67 15.68
C THR A 40 4.28 -0.44 17.19
N VAL A 41 3.16 -0.01 17.75
CA VAL A 41 3.00 0.20 19.19
C VAL A 41 1.81 -0.62 19.65
N ASP A 42 2.04 -1.49 20.62
CA ASP A 42 0.96 -2.22 21.29
C ASP A 42 0.33 -1.33 22.37
N SER A 43 -0.94 -0.96 22.15
CA SER A 43 -1.68 -0.06 23.04
C SER A 43 -2.14 -0.72 24.34
N ARG A 44 -1.93 -2.04 24.51
CA ARG A 44 -2.19 -2.74 25.77
C ARG A 44 -1.34 -2.20 26.94
N GLY A 45 -0.30 -1.44 26.64
CA GLY A 45 0.57 -0.83 27.64
C GLY A 45 1.40 -1.88 28.37
N LEU A 46 1.94 -1.53 29.55
CA LEU A 46 2.59 -2.49 30.44
C LEU A 46 1.52 -3.46 30.99
N GLU A 47 1.58 -4.72 30.58
CA GLU A 47 0.74 -5.77 31.15
C GLU A 47 1.29 -6.12 32.54
N THR A 48 0.66 -5.59 33.58
CA THR A 48 0.97 -5.97 34.96
C THR A 48 0.12 -7.19 35.34
N VAL A 49 0.77 -8.25 35.82
CA VAL A 49 0.04 -9.37 36.44
C VAL A 49 -0.48 -8.89 37.79
N ASP A 50 -1.79 -8.67 37.91
CA ASP A 50 -2.45 -8.44 39.20
C ASP A 50 -2.54 -9.76 39.96
N LEU A 51 -1.56 -10.01 40.83
CA LEU A 51 -1.65 -11.07 41.81
C LEU A 51 -2.50 -10.53 42.96
N GLY A 52 -3.82 -10.77 42.88
CA GLY A 52 -4.79 -10.35 43.88
C GLY A 52 -4.57 -10.98 45.25
N PHE A 53 -3.53 -10.56 45.97
CA PHE A 53 -3.31 -10.88 47.38
C PHE A 53 -4.25 -10.01 48.21
N ARG A 54 -5.52 -10.40 48.28
CA ARG A 54 -6.43 -9.90 49.33
C ARG A 54 -5.91 -10.42 50.66
N ASN A 55 -5.46 -9.51 51.53
CA ASN A 55 -4.99 -9.81 52.87
C ASN A 55 -6.16 -10.31 53.74
N THR A 56 -6.52 -11.59 53.63
CA THR A 56 -7.39 -12.28 54.59
C THR A 56 -6.49 -12.83 55.70
N GLY A 57 -6.51 -12.16 56.85
CA GLY A 57 -5.78 -12.60 58.03
C GLY A 57 -6.08 -14.05 58.40
N GLY A 58 -5.00 -14.83 58.57
CA GLY A 58 -4.93 -15.98 59.45
C GLY A 58 -5.89 -17.14 59.19
N ILE A 59 -5.71 -17.93 58.11
CA ILE A 59 -6.00 -19.37 58.11
C ILE A 59 -4.95 -20.05 57.22
N GLY A 60 -4.17 -20.98 57.79
CA GLY A 60 -3.16 -21.76 57.06
C GLY A 60 -3.80 -22.79 56.14
N ILE A 61 -3.81 -22.51 54.83
CA ILE A 61 -4.13 -23.47 53.78
C ILE A 61 -2.82 -23.77 53.03
N PRO A 62 -2.44 -25.05 52.81
CA PRO A 62 -1.25 -25.36 52.03
C PRO A 62 -1.49 -24.96 50.57
N VAL A 63 -0.74 -23.97 50.10
CA VAL A 63 -0.84 -23.47 48.73
C VAL A 63 0.00 -24.38 47.84
N ASP A 64 -0.65 -25.22 47.05
CA ASP A 64 0.02 -25.95 45.97
C ASP A 64 0.64 -24.93 45.00
N SER A 65 1.95 -24.98 44.84
CA SER A 65 2.77 -23.96 44.15
C SER A 65 2.73 -24.08 42.63
N GLY A 66 1.98 -25.06 42.10
CA GLY A 66 1.82 -25.32 40.66
C GLY A 66 1.19 -24.19 39.83
N PRO A 67 0.05 -23.59 40.24
CA PRO A 67 -0.64 -22.57 39.43
C PRO A 67 0.05 -21.20 39.44
N VAL A 68 0.80 -20.89 40.51
CA VAL A 68 1.46 -19.59 40.71
C VAL A 68 2.68 -19.43 39.78
N THR A 69 3.44 -20.51 39.56
CA THR A 69 4.60 -20.50 38.64
C THR A 69 4.19 -20.26 37.18
N GLY A 70 3.03 -20.77 36.76
CA GLY A 70 2.47 -20.53 35.42
C GLY A 70 1.90 -19.13 35.19
N LEU A 71 1.63 -18.38 36.27
CA LEU A 71 1.19 -16.98 36.22
C LEU A 71 2.37 -15.99 36.28
N ILE A 72 3.44 -16.34 37.00
CA ILE A 72 4.69 -15.54 37.08
C ILE A 72 5.47 -15.58 35.75
N ASN A 73 5.35 -16.65 34.97
CA ASN A 73 6.03 -16.83 33.67
C ASN A 73 5.20 -16.39 32.45
N ARG A 74 4.09 -15.64 32.63
CA ARG A 74 3.41 -15.03 31.48
C ARG A 74 4.23 -13.84 31.00
N THR A 75 5.17 -14.11 30.10
CA THR A 75 5.77 -13.06 29.29
C THR A 75 4.65 -12.42 28.48
N PRO A 76 4.44 -11.10 28.56
CA PRO A 76 3.50 -10.43 27.69
C PRO A 76 3.92 -10.65 26.24
N GLU A 77 3.14 -11.45 25.53
CA GLU A 77 3.40 -11.78 24.13
C GLU A 77 2.97 -10.60 23.26
N PRO A 78 3.85 -10.11 22.37
CA PRO A 78 3.49 -9.05 21.43
C PRO A 78 2.34 -9.50 20.55
N ASN A 79 1.52 -8.55 20.10
CA ASN A 79 0.60 -8.84 19.02
C ASN A 79 1.39 -9.33 17.79
N GLU A 80 1.16 -10.58 17.39
CA GLU A 80 1.93 -11.25 16.34
C GLU A 80 1.87 -10.49 15.00
N THR A 81 0.71 -9.89 14.67
CA THR A 81 0.54 -9.08 13.46
C THR A 81 1.37 -7.80 13.52
N LEU A 82 1.44 -7.14 14.68
CA LEU A 82 2.26 -5.94 14.87
C LEU A 82 3.76 -6.25 14.75
N LEU A 83 4.17 -7.42 15.26
CA LEU A 83 5.54 -7.91 15.13
C LEU A 83 5.88 -8.29 13.68
N GLU A 84 4.95 -8.94 12.98
CA GLU A 84 5.10 -9.31 11.57
C GLU A 84 5.22 -8.06 10.67
N LEU A 85 4.37 -7.05 10.86
CA LEU A 85 4.44 -5.78 10.13
C LEU A 85 5.78 -5.07 10.33
N ALA A 86 6.21 -4.92 11.58
CA ALA A 86 7.47 -4.25 11.88
C ALA A 86 8.67 -5.01 11.30
N SER A 87 8.75 -6.32 11.54
CA SER A 87 9.88 -7.15 11.09
C SER A 87 9.99 -7.25 9.56
N ARG A 88 8.86 -7.36 8.85
CA ARG A 88 8.87 -7.50 7.39
C ARG A 88 9.08 -6.19 6.63
N THR A 89 8.86 -5.05 7.28
CA THR A 89 9.13 -3.71 6.71
C THR A 89 10.47 -3.12 7.16
N GLY A 90 11.18 -3.79 8.08
CA GLY A 90 12.48 -3.34 8.59
C GLY A 90 12.39 -2.31 9.71
N GLY A 91 11.25 -2.22 10.40
CA GLY A 91 11.07 -1.42 11.61
C GLY A 91 11.14 -2.25 12.90
N ARG A 92 10.55 -1.72 13.99
CA ARG A 92 10.51 -2.38 15.31
C ARG A 92 9.12 -2.32 15.93
N ALA A 93 8.75 -3.40 16.61
CA ALA A 93 7.54 -3.42 17.44
C ALA A 93 7.89 -3.01 18.87
N PHE A 94 7.16 -2.02 19.39
CA PHE A 94 7.18 -1.61 20.78
C PHE A 94 5.95 -2.17 21.47
N TYR A 95 6.15 -3.02 22.48
CA TYR A 95 5.06 -3.63 23.24
C TYR A 95 5.44 -3.69 24.72
N ASN A 96 4.44 -3.88 25.57
CA ASN A 96 4.61 -3.99 27.02
C ASN A 96 5.28 -2.74 27.65
N ARG A 97 4.94 -1.54 27.17
CA ARG A 97 5.51 -0.27 27.64
C ARG A 97 4.46 0.84 27.66
N ASN A 98 4.55 1.72 28.65
CA ASN A 98 3.75 2.95 28.76
C ASN A 98 4.52 4.21 28.28
N ASP A 99 5.72 4.03 27.73
CA ASP A 99 6.60 5.11 27.27
C ASP A 99 6.70 5.12 25.74
N LEU A 100 5.77 5.85 25.13
CA LEU A 100 5.70 6.07 23.69
C LEU A 100 6.77 7.05 23.19
N GLU A 101 7.19 7.99 24.05
CA GLU A 101 8.21 8.99 23.72
C GLU A 101 9.55 8.32 23.38
N THR A 102 9.93 7.30 24.17
CA THR A 102 11.11 6.49 23.87
C THR A 102 10.98 5.78 22.53
N GLY A 103 9.80 5.27 22.16
CA GLY A 103 9.58 4.62 20.86
C GLY A 103 9.78 5.57 19.68
N ILE A 104 9.24 6.79 19.79
CA ILE A 104 9.37 7.85 18.77
C ILE A 104 10.83 8.27 18.62
N ARG A 105 11.51 8.60 19.73
CA ARG A 105 12.94 8.97 19.69
C ARG A 105 13.80 7.87 19.08
N ARG A 106 13.49 6.62 19.40
CA ARG A 106 14.21 5.46 18.86
C ARG A 106 14.01 5.31 17.35
N ALA A 107 12.80 5.54 16.85
CA ALA A 107 12.52 5.53 15.42
C ALA A 107 13.24 6.68 14.69
N GLU A 108 13.30 7.87 15.30
CA GLU A 108 14.09 9.00 14.79
C GLU A 108 15.59 8.65 14.72
N ASP A 109 16.14 8.06 15.80
CA ASP A 109 17.53 7.64 15.85
C ASP A 109 17.88 6.58 14.78
N ASP A 110 16.98 5.63 14.54
CA ASP A 110 17.16 4.63 13.48
C ASP A 110 17.16 5.25 12.09
N ALA A 111 16.35 6.29 11.87
CA ALA A 111 16.26 7.00 10.59
C ALA A 111 17.52 7.85 10.29
N ARG A 112 18.37 8.15 11.28
CA ARG A 112 19.59 8.97 11.07
C ARG A 112 20.60 8.33 10.12
N PHE A 113 20.64 7.00 10.05
CA PHE A 113 21.61 6.26 9.23
C PHE A 113 20.90 5.18 8.41
N THR A 114 20.28 5.57 7.31
CA THR A 114 19.64 4.64 6.36
C THR A 114 20.53 4.39 5.15
N TYR A 115 20.73 3.11 4.82
CA TYR A 115 21.47 2.67 3.63
C TYR A 115 20.55 1.86 2.71
N ASN A 116 20.61 2.13 1.41
CA ASN A 116 19.91 1.34 0.41
C ASN A 116 20.82 0.23 -0.12
N LEU A 117 20.37 -1.02 -0.02
CA LEU A 117 21.07 -2.20 -0.50
C LEU A 117 20.20 -2.92 -1.53
N ALA A 118 20.73 -3.13 -2.73
CA ALA A 118 20.02 -3.86 -3.78
C ALA A 118 20.49 -5.32 -3.81
N TYR A 119 19.53 -6.24 -3.85
CA TYR A 119 19.76 -7.68 -4.04
C TYR A 119 18.92 -8.16 -5.23
N ALA A 120 19.59 -8.69 -6.24
CA ALA A 120 18.94 -9.29 -7.42
C ALA A 120 19.12 -10.82 -7.34
N PRO A 121 18.05 -11.61 -7.19
CA PRO A 121 18.16 -13.06 -7.20
C PRO A 121 18.56 -13.56 -8.60
N ASP A 122 19.44 -14.56 -8.65
CA ASP A 122 19.97 -15.17 -9.88
C ASP A 122 19.02 -16.19 -10.51
N HIS A 123 18.07 -16.73 -9.74
CA HIS A 123 17.17 -17.79 -10.19
C HIS A 123 15.74 -17.31 -10.49
N ASN A 124 15.26 -17.66 -11.70
CA ASN A 124 13.94 -17.32 -12.26
C ASN A 124 12.74 -18.08 -11.62
N ARG A 125 12.85 -18.43 -10.33
CA ARG A 125 11.83 -19.15 -9.58
C ARG A 125 10.85 -18.15 -8.96
N TRP A 126 9.82 -17.78 -9.70
CA TRP A 126 8.83 -16.78 -9.29
C TRP A 126 7.50 -17.44 -8.91
N LYS A 127 7.50 -18.18 -7.79
CA LYS A 127 6.34 -18.98 -7.32
C LYS A 127 5.47 -18.26 -6.28
N GLY A 128 5.73 -16.97 -6.03
CA GLY A 128 5.04 -16.18 -5.00
C GLY A 128 5.42 -16.55 -3.57
N GLU A 129 6.42 -17.41 -3.38
CA GLU A 129 6.89 -17.84 -2.07
C GLU A 129 7.65 -16.72 -1.35
N TRP A 130 7.49 -16.64 -0.02
CA TRP A 130 8.29 -15.75 0.83
C TRP A 130 9.75 -16.20 0.87
N ARG A 131 10.66 -15.26 0.66
CA ARG A 131 12.11 -15.46 0.74
C ARG A 131 12.69 -14.56 1.81
N LYS A 132 13.31 -15.17 2.81
CA LYS A 132 13.95 -14.47 3.91
C LYS A 132 15.21 -13.75 3.42
N ILE A 133 15.35 -12.48 3.81
CA ILE A 133 16.59 -11.72 3.68
C ILE A 133 17.17 -11.55 5.08
N GLN A 134 18.47 -11.80 5.22
CA GLN A 134 19.20 -11.53 6.46
C GLN A 134 20.45 -10.73 6.14
N VAL A 135 20.60 -9.60 6.82
CA VAL A 135 21.76 -8.71 6.67
C VAL A 135 22.63 -8.83 7.91
N ASN A 136 23.86 -9.30 7.72
CA ASN A 136 24.86 -9.43 8.77
C ASN A 136 25.99 -8.41 8.52
N VAL A 137 26.51 -7.82 9.59
CA VAL A 137 27.62 -6.84 9.53
C VAL A 137 28.75 -7.24 10.46
N ASN A 138 29.98 -6.90 10.07
CA ASN A 138 31.19 -7.23 10.84
C ASN A 138 31.44 -6.28 12.03
N ARG A 139 30.64 -5.22 12.18
CA ARG A 139 30.79 -4.25 13.26
C ARG A 139 30.24 -4.82 14.57
N PRO A 140 30.99 -4.82 15.68
CA PRO A 140 30.47 -5.27 16.96
C PRO A 140 29.47 -4.26 17.55
N LYS A 141 28.52 -4.77 18.36
CA LYS A 141 27.54 -3.98 19.13
C LYS A 141 26.60 -3.11 18.27
N VAL A 142 26.29 -3.54 17.06
CA VAL A 142 25.24 -2.92 16.24
C VAL A 142 24.12 -3.91 15.94
N THR A 143 22.92 -3.39 15.81
CA THR A 143 21.74 -4.14 15.36
C THR A 143 21.34 -3.59 14.01
N VAL A 144 21.29 -4.45 13.00
CA VAL A 144 20.79 -4.07 11.67
C VAL A 144 19.29 -4.27 11.66
N LEU A 145 18.57 -3.19 11.33
CA LEU A 145 17.18 -3.29 10.93
C LEU A 145 17.13 -3.36 9.41
N ALA A 146 16.52 -4.42 8.89
CA ALA A 146 16.36 -4.65 7.48
C ALA A 146 15.03 -5.34 7.23
N ARG A 147 14.50 -5.18 6.01
CA ARG A 147 13.33 -5.94 5.57
C ARG A 147 13.61 -7.43 5.73
N GLY A 148 12.72 -8.14 6.44
CA GLY A 148 12.92 -9.55 6.74
C GLY A 148 12.87 -10.49 5.53
N GLY A 149 12.50 -9.99 4.35
CA GLY A 149 12.39 -10.78 3.13
C GLY A 149 11.61 -10.10 2.01
N TYR A 150 11.33 -10.88 0.97
CA TYR A 150 10.54 -10.47 -0.18
C TYR A 150 9.69 -11.64 -0.67
N PHE A 151 8.59 -11.35 -1.37
CA PHE A 151 7.84 -12.37 -2.09
C PHE A 151 8.44 -12.55 -3.49
N ALA A 152 8.75 -13.80 -3.85
CA ALA A 152 9.29 -14.14 -5.16
C ALA A 152 8.18 -14.14 -6.22
N LEU A 153 7.67 -12.95 -6.52
CA LEU A 153 6.65 -12.71 -7.54
C LEU A 153 7.32 -12.23 -8.82
N PRO A 154 6.76 -12.59 -9.99
CA PRO A 154 7.25 -12.08 -11.26
C PRO A 154 7.11 -10.55 -11.36
N ASP A 155 6.29 -9.92 -10.50
CA ASP A 155 6.13 -8.46 -10.40
C ASP A 155 5.84 -8.03 -8.94
N PRO A 156 6.57 -7.07 -8.32
CA PRO A 156 6.35 -6.60 -6.95
C PRO A 156 5.04 -5.83 -6.71
N ARG A 157 4.19 -5.66 -7.74
CA ARG A 157 3.00 -4.81 -7.69
C ARG A 157 2.01 -5.24 -6.59
N PRO A 158 1.31 -4.25 -5.98
CA PRO A 158 0.22 -4.55 -5.07
C PRO A 158 -0.82 -5.44 -5.71
N VAL A 159 -1.25 -6.47 -4.99
CA VAL A 159 -2.44 -7.26 -5.35
C VAL A 159 -3.60 -6.27 -5.42
N PRO A 160 -4.34 -6.08 -6.52
CA PRO A 160 -5.52 -5.21 -6.55
C PRO A 160 -6.62 -5.75 -5.60
N PRO A 161 -7.53 -4.92 -5.08
CA PRO A 161 -8.70 -5.38 -4.31
C PRO A 161 -9.54 -6.36 -5.13
N LYS A 162 -10.21 -7.29 -4.44
CA LYS A 162 -11.15 -8.24 -5.09
C LYS A 162 -12.23 -7.49 -5.90
N ASN A 163 -12.60 -6.29 -5.46
CA ASN A 163 -13.52 -5.41 -6.17
C ASN A 163 -12.76 -4.22 -6.81
N ARG A 164 -12.69 -4.21 -8.14
CA ARG A 164 -12.01 -3.17 -8.92
C ARG A 164 -12.62 -1.78 -8.74
N PHE A 165 -13.94 -1.67 -8.61
CA PHE A 165 -14.56 -0.37 -8.38
C PHE A 165 -14.19 0.21 -7.01
N GLU A 166 -14.10 -0.65 -6.00
CA GLU A 166 -13.67 -0.25 -4.65
C GLU A 166 -12.22 0.24 -4.65
N PHE A 167 -11.33 -0.44 -5.39
CA PHE A 167 -9.95 -0.01 -5.59
C PHE A 167 -9.85 1.41 -6.13
N LEU A 168 -10.51 1.67 -7.25
CA LEU A 168 -10.47 2.96 -7.92
C LEU A 168 -11.18 4.02 -7.07
N SER A 169 -12.20 3.64 -6.29
CA SER A 169 -12.86 4.53 -5.34
C SER A 169 -11.93 4.97 -4.20
N GLN A 170 -11.07 4.07 -3.69
CA GLN A 170 -10.07 4.43 -2.69
C GLN A 170 -9.02 5.41 -3.25
N ILE A 171 -8.59 5.20 -4.50
CA ILE A 171 -7.71 6.13 -5.21
C ILE A 171 -8.39 7.48 -5.39
N ALA A 172 -9.67 7.50 -5.76
CA ALA A 172 -10.46 8.72 -5.88
C ALA A 172 -10.64 9.47 -4.54
N ALA A 173 -10.71 8.74 -3.42
CA ALA A 173 -10.78 9.30 -2.08
C ALA A 173 -9.44 9.87 -1.58
N SER A 174 -8.31 9.45 -2.17
CA SER A 174 -6.98 9.97 -1.84
C SER A 174 -6.87 11.46 -2.18
N PRO A 175 -6.30 12.31 -1.29
CA PRO A 175 -6.01 13.70 -1.61
C PRO A 175 -4.79 13.87 -2.52
N ILE A 176 -3.99 12.81 -2.71
CA ILE A 176 -2.75 12.81 -3.52
C ILE A 176 -2.98 12.03 -4.80
N GLU A 177 -2.41 12.53 -5.90
CA GLU A 177 -2.43 11.87 -7.21
C GLU A 177 -1.51 10.65 -7.26
N SER A 178 -1.97 9.57 -7.90
CA SER A 178 -1.11 8.45 -8.31
C SER A 178 -0.39 8.79 -9.60
N SER A 179 0.92 8.54 -9.66
CA SER A 179 1.79 8.96 -10.76
C SER A 179 2.44 7.81 -11.54
N GLN A 180 1.99 6.56 -11.37
CA GLN A 180 2.59 5.41 -12.07
C GLN A 180 2.32 5.45 -13.57
N LEU A 181 1.15 5.94 -13.98
CA LEU A 181 0.79 6.17 -15.38
C LEU A 181 0.58 7.66 -15.64
N PRO A 182 1.49 8.34 -16.36
CA PRO A 182 1.31 9.75 -16.68
C PRO A 182 0.09 9.96 -17.59
N LEU A 183 -0.78 10.89 -17.21
CA LEU A 183 -1.90 11.36 -18.01
C LEU A 183 -2.08 12.86 -17.84
N THR A 184 -2.61 13.50 -18.87
CA THR A 184 -3.08 14.89 -18.84
C THR A 184 -4.55 14.92 -19.19
N VAL A 185 -5.32 15.73 -18.48
CA VAL A 185 -6.76 15.82 -18.71
C VAL A 185 -7.14 17.28 -18.95
N HIS A 186 -7.78 17.53 -20.08
CA HIS A 186 -8.41 18.80 -20.38
C HIS A 186 -9.92 18.63 -20.35
N ILE A 187 -10.62 19.49 -19.62
CA ILE A 187 -12.08 19.49 -19.58
C ILE A 187 -12.64 20.82 -20.08
N ALA A 188 -13.79 20.72 -20.75
CA ALA A 188 -14.66 21.84 -21.06
C ALA A 188 -16.08 21.50 -20.59
N THR A 189 -16.85 22.52 -20.22
CA THR A 189 -18.27 22.33 -19.90
C THR A 189 -19.15 22.93 -20.97
N THR A 190 -20.13 22.16 -21.41
CA THR A 190 -21.16 22.59 -22.34
C THR A 190 -22.52 22.56 -21.64
N SER A 191 -23.35 23.57 -21.88
CA SER A 191 -24.70 23.65 -21.30
C SER A 191 -25.73 23.49 -22.40
N GLY A 192 -26.67 22.56 -22.24
CA GLY A 192 -27.73 22.29 -23.20
C GLY A 192 -29.09 22.08 -22.52
N ALA A 193 -30.14 21.88 -23.34
CA ALA A 193 -31.52 21.73 -22.86
C ALA A 193 -31.73 20.55 -21.88
N LYS A 194 -30.82 19.58 -21.84
CA LYS A 194 -30.85 18.41 -20.93
C LYS A 194 -29.96 18.53 -19.70
N GLY A 195 -29.32 19.69 -19.49
CA GLY A 195 -28.37 19.94 -18.39
C GLY A 195 -26.95 20.26 -18.88
N SER A 196 -26.06 20.51 -17.92
CA SER A 196 -24.65 20.73 -18.20
C SER A 196 -23.90 19.41 -18.37
N ARG A 197 -22.92 19.40 -19.26
CA ARG A 197 -22.05 18.26 -19.57
C ARG A 197 -20.59 18.65 -19.42
N ILE A 198 -19.76 17.65 -19.18
CA ILE A 198 -18.30 17.76 -19.15
C ILE A 198 -17.77 16.99 -20.36
N ASP A 199 -17.13 17.71 -21.29
CA ASP A 199 -16.36 17.13 -22.38
C ASP A 199 -14.91 16.99 -21.91
N ALA A 200 -14.49 15.76 -21.63
CA ALA A 200 -13.16 15.42 -21.15
C ALA A 200 -12.30 14.85 -22.28
N LYS A 201 -11.07 15.37 -22.41
CA LYS A 201 -10.01 14.88 -23.27
C LYS A 201 -8.85 14.40 -22.41
N VAL A 202 -8.57 13.11 -22.47
CA VAL A 202 -7.49 12.46 -21.73
C VAL A 202 -6.37 12.16 -22.70
N HIS A 203 -5.21 12.75 -22.46
CA HIS A 203 -3.99 12.52 -23.21
C HIS A 203 -3.05 11.63 -22.39
N LEU A 204 -2.55 10.55 -22.99
CA LEU A 204 -1.68 9.58 -22.33
C LEU A 204 -0.66 8.98 -23.30
N ASN A 205 0.42 8.41 -22.76
CA ASN A 205 1.32 7.55 -23.52
C ASN A 205 1.02 6.08 -23.18
N PRO A 206 0.59 5.26 -24.15
CA PRO A 206 0.15 3.89 -23.86
C PRO A 206 1.29 2.87 -23.86
N GLN A 207 2.53 3.25 -24.13
CA GLN A 207 3.63 2.29 -24.34
C GLN A 207 3.83 1.32 -23.17
N SER A 208 3.68 1.78 -21.92
CA SER A 208 3.77 0.92 -20.74
C SER A 208 2.60 -0.05 -20.58
N MET A 209 1.46 0.22 -21.24
CA MET A 209 0.24 -0.59 -21.17
C MET A 209 0.07 -1.52 -22.39
N LEU A 210 0.86 -1.34 -23.44
CA LEU A 210 0.83 -2.13 -24.68
C LEU A 210 1.97 -3.16 -24.71
N THR A 211 1.99 -4.03 -23.70
CA THR A 211 3.09 -4.98 -23.45
C THR A 211 2.95 -6.29 -24.21
N ASP A 212 1.73 -6.67 -24.62
CA ASP A 212 1.49 -7.90 -25.37
C ASP A 212 1.86 -7.69 -26.84
N VAL A 213 2.62 -8.64 -27.41
CA VAL A 213 3.15 -8.57 -28.76
C VAL A 213 2.79 -9.85 -29.50
N ASP A 214 1.97 -9.72 -30.53
CA ASP A 214 1.48 -10.83 -31.34
C ASP A 214 1.52 -10.43 -32.82
N ASN A 215 2.24 -11.18 -33.65
CA ASN A 215 2.44 -10.88 -35.08
C ASN A 215 2.86 -9.42 -35.38
N GLY A 216 3.62 -8.80 -34.47
CA GLY A 216 4.05 -7.40 -34.58
C GLY A 216 3.02 -6.37 -34.12
N HIS A 217 1.80 -6.78 -33.80
CA HIS A 217 0.81 -5.94 -33.16
C HIS A 217 1.17 -5.71 -31.69
N ARG A 218 0.77 -4.55 -31.17
CA ARG A 218 0.93 -4.14 -29.78
C ARG A 218 -0.45 -4.12 -29.12
N LYS A 219 -0.66 -5.02 -28.18
CA LYS A 219 -1.92 -5.25 -27.50
C LYS A 219 -1.86 -4.86 -26.03
N GLY A 220 -3.00 -4.42 -25.50
CA GLY A 220 -3.14 -4.06 -24.09
C GLY A 220 -4.57 -3.74 -23.71
N SER A 221 -4.87 -3.85 -22.41
CA SER A 221 -6.21 -3.59 -21.87
C SER A 221 -6.11 -2.63 -20.69
N PHE A 222 -6.78 -1.50 -20.80
CA PHE A 222 -6.80 -0.47 -19.75
C PHE A 222 -8.17 0.20 -19.69
N GLU A 223 -8.42 0.93 -18.61
CA GLU A 223 -9.68 1.65 -18.40
C GLU A 223 -9.42 3.07 -17.91
N VAL A 224 -10.33 3.97 -18.27
CA VAL A 224 -10.39 5.32 -17.71
C VAL A 224 -11.68 5.46 -16.92
N MET A 225 -11.55 5.81 -15.65
CA MET A 225 -12.68 6.04 -14.75
C MET A 225 -12.80 7.53 -14.43
N PHE A 226 -13.99 8.07 -14.60
CA PHE A 226 -14.33 9.47 -14.33
C PHE A 226 -15.27 9.51 -13.13
N MET A 227 -14.79 9.98 -11.99
CA MET A 227 -15.56 10.06 -10.75
C MET A 227 -15.86 11.50 -10.38
N GLN A 228 -17.16 11.82 -10.27
CA GLN A 228 -17.63 13.12 -9.78
C GLN A 228 -17.84 13.04 -8.27
N ILE A 229 -17.07 13.82 -7.53
CA ILE A 229 -17.03 13.83 -6.07
C ILE A 229 -17.60 15.15 -5.56
N GLY A 230 -18.58 15.06 -4.68
CA GLY A 230 -19.17 16.21 -3.99
C GLY A 230 -18.57 16.44 -2.60
N GLU A 231 -19.28 17.21 -1.78
CA GLU A 231 -18.87 17.49 -0.41
C GLU A 231 -18.64 16.21 0.42
N LYS A 232 -17.73 16.31 1.40
CA LYS A 232 -17.35 15.21 2.31
C LYS A 232 -16.91 13.93 1.57
N ASN A 233 -16.26 14.08 0.41
CA ASN A 233 -15.82 12.98 -0.46
C ASN A 233 -16.95 12.04 -0.92
N LYS A 234 -18.19 12.52 -0.98
CA LYS A 234 -19.31 11.71 -1.47
C LYS A 234 -19.19 11.50 -2.98
N LEU A 235 -19.12 10.25 -3.42
CA LEU A 235 -19.21 9.90 -4.83
C LEU A 235 -20.64 10.17 -5.34
N LEU A 236 -20.77 11.03 -6.35
CA LEU A 236 -22.05 11.41 -6.95
C LEU A 236 -22.32 10.65 -8.25
N ASP A 237 -21.27 10.35 -9.00
CA ASP A 237 -21.34 9.62 -10.27
C ASP A 237 -19.98 9.01 -10.61
N ALA A 238 -20.00 7.88 -11.30
CA ALA A 238 -18.82 7.25 -11.85
C ALA A 238 -19.14 6.74 -13.26
N THR A 239 -18.33 7.15 -14.22
CA THR A 239 -18.39 6.67 -15.61
C THR A 239 -17.10 5.95 -15.94
N GLN A 240 -17.20 4.73 -16.48
CA GLN A 240 -16.07 3.92 -16.91
C GLN A 240 -15.99 3.88 -18.43
N LYS A 241 -14.77 3.95 -18.96
CA LYS A 241 -14.47 3.70 -20.37
C LYS A 241 -13.37 2.65 -20.47
N ASP A 242 -13.74 1.46 -20.91
CA ASP A 242 -12.80 0.40 -21.23
C ASP A 242 -12.14 0.64 -22.59
N VAL A 243 -10.85 0.29 -22.68
CA VAL A 243 -10.08 0.30 -23.91
C VAL A 243 -9.37 -1.05 -24.06
N GLU A 244 -9.74 -1.76 -25.12
CA GLU A 244 -9.00 -2.93 -25.61
C GLU A 244 -8.23 -2.47 -26.85
N ALA A 245 -6.91 -2.41 -26.74
CA ALA A 245 -6.04 -1.93 -27.79
C ALA A 245 -5.44 -3.12 -28.56
N ASP A 246 -5.49 -3.04 -29.88
CA ASP A 246 -4.79 -3.92 -30.80
C ASP A 246 -4.26 -3.05 -31.94
N LEU A 247 -3.02 -2.59 -31.79
CA LEU A 247 -2.40 -1.64 -32.72
C LEU A 247 -1.42 -2.34 -33.65
N ASP A 248 -1.58 -2.13 -34.94
CA ASP A 248 -0.57 -2.55 -35.92
C ASP A 248 0.75 -1.75 -35.76
N PRO A 249 1.87 -2.17 -36.38
CA PRO A 249 3.15 -1.46 -36.25
C PRO A 249 3.11 0.02 -36.64
N LYS A 250 2.28 0.40 -37.62
CA LYS A 250 2.15 1.77 -38.12
C LYS A 250 1.33 2.62 -37.15
N GLU A 251 0.23 2.08 -36.63
CA GLU A 251 -0.60 2.71 -35.61
C GLU A 251 0.17 2.91 -34.30
N TYR A 252 0.89 1.88 -33.85
CA TYR A 252 1.74 1.98 -32.67
C TYR A 252 2.83 3.04 -32.82
N ALA A 253 3.48 3.11 -33.99
CA ALA A 253 4.48 4.15 -34.26
C ALA A 253 3.87 5.57 -34.20
N ALA A 254 2.68 5.76 -34.79
CA ALA A 254 1.99 7.05 -34.75
C ALA A 254 1.60 7.45 -33.32
N VAL A 255 1.02 6.52 -32.55
CA VAL A 255 0.62 6.76 -31.16
C VAL A 255 1.82 6.96 -30.24
N SER A 256 2.94 6.26 -30.47
CA SER A 256 4.19 6.45 -29.72
C SER A 256 4.78 7.85 -29.91
N GLN A 257 4.58 8.49 -31.07
CA GLN A 257 5.09 9.84 -31.33
C GLN A 257 4.16 10.93 -30.81
N ARG A 258 2.84 10.77 -30.99
CA ARG A 258 1.86 11.83 -30.71
C ARG A 258 1.08 11.66 -29.42
N GLY A 259 1.24 10.53 -28.72
CA GLY A 259 0.36 10.11 -27.63
C GLY A 259 -1.01 9.60 -28.12
N TRP A 260 -1.83 9.16 -27.17
CA TRP A 260 -3.21 8.75 -27.39
C TRP A 260 -4.15 9.76 -26.73
N GLU A 261 -5.08 10.32 -27.51
CA GLU A 261 -6.20 11.12 -26.99
C GLU A 261 -7.48 10.28 -26.89
N LEU A 262 -8.05 10.20 -25.69
CA LEU A 262 -9.34 9.58 -25.42
C LEU A 262 -10.34 10.66 -25.04
N THR A 263 -11.51 10.63 -25.64
CA THR A 263 -12.59 11.57 -25.33
C THR A 263 -13.71 10.90 -24.56
N ALA A 264 -14.33 11.63 -23.63
CA ALA A 264 -15.52 11.21 -22.92
C ALA A 264 -16.45 12.41 -22.73
N GLN A 265 -17.76 12.18 -22.85
CA GLN A 265 -18.77 13.17 -22.51
C GLN A 265 -19.54 12.67 -21.29
N LEU A 266 -19.53 13.45 -20.22
CA LEU A 266 -20.10 13.10 -18.93
C LEU A 266 -21.28 14.03 -18.63
N ASP A 267 -22.32 13.53 -17.98
CA ASP A 267 -23.36 14.40 -17.44
C ASP A 267 -22.83 15.07 -16.16
N PHE A 268 -22.82 16.40 -16.10
CA PHE A 268 -22.35 17.12 -14.91
C PHE A 268 -23.39 16.95 -13.79
N LYS A 269 -23.01 16.29 -12.69
CA LYS A 269 -23.88 16.17 -11.51
C LYS A 269 -23.88 17.43 -10.67
N SER A 270 -25.06 17.94 -10.39
CA SER A 270 -25.29 18.97 -9.37
C SER A 270 -24.60 18.60 -8.05
N GLY A 271 -23.82 19.53 -7.50
CA GLY A 271 -23.08 19.34 -6.25
C GLY A 271 -21.70 18.68 -6.41
N ALA A 272 -21.29 18.31 -7.62
CA ALA A 272 -19.92 17.85 -7.87
C ALA A 272 -18.94 19.00 -7.72
N THR A 273 -17.98 18.85 -6.80
CA THR A 273 -16.93 19.83 -6.54
C THR A 273 -15.60 19.44 -7.18
N LEU A 274 -15.43 18.16 -7.50
CA LEU A 274 -14.20 17.60 -8.05
C LEU A 274 -14.51 16.52 -9.09
N LEU A 275 -13.75 16.51 -10.17
CA LEU A 275 -13.65 15.37 -11.09
C LEU A 275 -12.30 14.68 -10.85
N CYS A 276 -12.34 13.42 -10.43
CA CYS A 276 -11.15 12.57 -10.39
C CYS A 276 -11.16 11.66 -11.62
N VAL A 277 -10.11 11.75 -12.44
CA VAL A 277 -9.93 10.91 -13.62
C VAL A 277 -8.80 9.93 -13.33
N ILE A 278 -9.09 8.64 -13.45
CA ILE A 278 -8.16 7.56 -13.11
C ILE A 278 -7.92 6.73 -14.36
N LEU A 279 -6.66 6.57 -14.74
CA LEU A 279 -6.20 5.63 -15.76
C LEU A 279 -5.66 4.39 -15.05
N HIS A 280 -6.17 3.22 -15.41
CA HIS A 280 -5.81 1.95 -14.80
C HIS A 280 -5.49 0.92 -15.87
N ASP A 281 -4.29 0.35 -15.83
CA ASP A 281 -3.89 -0.76 -16.70
C ASP A 281 -4.35 -2.09 -16.08
N LYS A 282 -5.21 -2.84 -16.78
CA LYS A 282 -5.80 -4.07 -16.25
C LYS A 282 -4.80 -5.23 -16.18
N SER A 283 -3.70 -5.13 -16.91
CA SER A 283 -2.65 -6.16 -16.91
C SER A 283 -1.65 -5.94 -15.77
N SER A 284 -1.39 -4.67 -15.44
CA SER A 284 -0.39 -4.31 -14.44
C SER A 284 -0.94 -3.83 -13.10
N ASP A 285 -2.21 -3.49 -13.04
CA ASP A 285 -2.82 -2.73 -11.95
C ASP A 285 -2.13 -1.38 -11.67
N ALA A 286 -1.29 -0.91 -12.60
CA ALA A 286 -0.68 0.41 -12.50
C ALA A 286 -1.76 1.48 -12.66
N VAL A 287 -1.66 2.54 -11.86
CA VAL A 287 -2.65 3.62 -11.83
C VAL A 287 -2.01 4.99 -11.97
N GLY A 288 -2.60 5.80 -12.84
CA GLY A 288 -2.44 7.25 -12.90
C GLY A 288 -3.73 7.95 -12.51
N SER A 289 -3.66 9.10 -11.85
CA SER A 289 -4.86 9.89 -11.55
C SER A 289 -4.62 11.39 -11.65
N VAL A 290 -5.63 12.13 -12.13
CA VAL A 290 -5.65 13.59 -12.13
C VAL A 290 -6.89 14.08 -11.39
N ARG A 291 -6.74 15.13 -10.58
CA ARG A 291 -7.83 15.74 -9.80
C ARG A 291 -8.13 17.15 -10.32
N ILE A 292 -9.35 17.38 -10.81
CA ILE A 292 -9.75 18.66 -11.39
C ILE A 292 -10.86 19.30 -10.56
N PRO A 293 -10.58 20.42 -9.85
CA PRO A 293 -11.61 21.19 -9.17
C PRO A 293 -12.66 21.71 -10.16
N LEU A 294 -13.93 21.38 -9.93
CA LEU A 294 -15.04 21.76 -10.81
C LEU A 294 -15.63 23.13 -10.50
N ALA A 295 -15.17 23.81 -9.45
CA ALA A 295 -15.68 25.13 -9.05
C ALA A 295 -15.62 26.19 -10.16
N ARG A 296 -14.64 26.10 -11.07
CA ARG A 296 -14.50 27.01 -12.23
C ARG A 296 -15.40 26.65 -13.41
N TYR A 297 -16.09 25.52 -13.32
CA TYR A 297 -16.87 24.89 -14.39
C TYR A 297 -18.35 24.72 -14.02
N SER A 298 -18.69 24.89 -12.73
CA SER A 298 -20.05 24.90 -12.21
C SER A 298 -20.75 26.23 -12.53
N ALA A 299 -21.07 26.43 -13.81
CA ALA A 299 -21.64 27.64 -14.39
C ALA A 299 -20.73 28.88 -14.31
N ALA A 300 -20.74 29.68 -15.37
CA ALA A 300 -20.21 31.03 -15.35
C ALA A 300 -20.81 31.78 -14.16
N ALA A 301 -20.01 32.00 -13.11
CA ALA A 301 -20.33 32.96 -12.06
C ALA A 301 -20.35 34.34 -12.73
N THR A 302 -21.56 34.77 -13.06
CA THR A 302 -22.04 36.13 -13.26
C THR A 302 -20.95 37.19 -13.40
N MET A 303 -20.74 37.67 -14.63
CA MET A 303 -20.21 39.02 -14.83
C MET A 303 -21.17 40.01 -14.15
N HIS A 304 -20.69 40.70 -13.13
CA HIS A 304 -21.15 42.02 -12.72
C HIS A 304 -19.94 42.91 -12.47
#